data_AF-A0A2T0SID5-F1
#
_entry.id   AF-A0A2T0SID5-F1
#
_cell.length_a   1.000
_cell.length_b   1.000
_cell.length_c   1.000
_cell.angle_alpha   90.00
_cell.angle_beta   90.00
_cell.angle_gamma   90.00
#
_symmetry.space_group_name_H-M   'P 1'
#
loop_
_entity.id
_entity.type
_entity.pdbx_description
1 polymer ?
#
loop_
_entity_poly.entity_id
_entity_poly.type
_entity_poly.pdbx_seq_one_letter_code
_entity_poly.pdbx_strand_id
1 'polypeptide(L)'
;MTSELNIGGNSYGPNAVGRGARATQHHVAIGTPADDPLTGALARLRSLVAEHRDRIPEAARVERDIDAVEEEAAGPDPDPDRLRDALRRIGLRVAAAAPVVSAVNDVRELIERLLP
;
A
#
# COMPACT_ATOMS: atom_id res chain seq x y z
N MET A 1 3.40 42.83 -15.34
CA MET A 1 2.78 41.49 -15.27
C MET A 1 3.90 40.49 -15.30
N THR A 2 4.34 40.02 -14.13
CA THR A 2 5.24 38.87 -14.03
C THR A 2 4.89 38.20 -12.71
N SER A 3 4.07 37.16 -12.77
CA SER A 3 3.84 36.30 -11.62
C SER A 3 4.86 35.18 -11.71
N GLU A 4 5.95 35.30 -10.94
CA GLU A 4 6.88 34.20 -10.74
C GLU A 4 6.22 33.17 -9.81
N LEU A 5 6.00 31.97 -10.33
CA LEU A 5 5.52 30.83 -9.56
C LEU A 5 6.73 30.12 -8.95
N ASN A 6 7.06 30.46 -7.71
CA ASN A 6 8.06 29.77 -6.91
C ASN A 6 7.44 28.47 -6.33
N ILE A 7 7.78 27.31 -6.88
CA ILE A 7 7.46 26.00 -6.28
C ILE A 7 8.70 25.52 -5.52
N GLY A 8 8.90 26.09 -4.33
CA GLY A 8 9.78 25.54 -3.31
C GLY A 8 8.98 24.58 -2.44
N GLY A 9 9.11 23.28 -2.66
CA GLY A 9 8.50 22.26 -1.81
C GLY A 9 8.35 20.92 -2.52
N ASN A 10 9.03 19.90 -1.98
CA ASN A 10 9.02 18.51 -2.40
C ASN A 10 7.69 18.04 -3.04
N SER A 11 7.66 17.98 -4.38
CA SER A 11 6.57 17.32 -5.10
C SER A 11 6.74 15.80 -5.03
N TYR A 12 5.99 15.15 -4.16
CA TYR A 12 5.76 13.71 -4.21
C TYR A 12 4.27 13.48 -4.51
N GLY A 13 3.97 13.09 -5.75
CA GLY A 13 2.61 12.80 -6.23
C GLY A 13 2.65 12.34 -7.70
N PRO A 14 1.67 11.53 -8.16
CA PRO A 14 1.72 10.92 -9.48
C PRO A 14 1.58 11.97 -10.59
N ASN A 15 2.69 12.26 -11.27
CA ASN A 15 2.72 13.07 -12.48
C ASN A 15 2.46 12.18 -13.71
N ALA A 16 1.23 12.18 -14.19
CA ALA A 16 0.87 11.55 -15.45
C ALA A 16 1.17 12.50 -16.62
N VAL A 17 2.32 12.34 -17.29
CA VAL A 17 2.67 13.11 -18.48
C VAL A 17 2.49 12.23 -19.72
N GLY A 18 1.38 12.40 -20.44
CA GLY A 18 1.11 11.69 -21.70
C GLY A 18 -0.37 11.63 -22.07
N ARG A 19 -0.67 11.62 -23.37
CA ARG A 19 -2.05 11.57 -23.90
C ARG A 19 -2.65 10.19 -23.59
N GLY A 20 -3.51 10.12 -22.58
CA GLY A 20 -4.15 8.89 -22.11
C GLY A 20 -3.70 8.42 -20.73
N ALA A 21 -2.76 9.11 -20.09
CA ALA A 21 -2.35 8.81 -18.73
C ALA A 21 -3.45 9.23 -17.74
N ARG A 22 -4.02 8.26 -17.02
CA ARG A 22 -4.95 8.51 -15.91
C ARG A 22 -4.20 8.33 -14.60
N ALA A 23 -3.96 9.42 -13.88
CA ALA A 23 -3.61 9.38 -12.47
C ALA A 23 -4.91 9.39 -11.65
N THR A 24 -5.25 8.27 -11.01
CA THR A 24 -6.36 8.21 -10.06
C THR A 24 -5.83 8.52 -8.65
N GLN A 25 -6.06 9.75 -8.20
CA GLN A 25 -5.81 10.15 -6.81
C GLN A 25 -6.94 9.60 -5.92
N HIS A 26 -6.67 8.53 -5.19
CA HIS A 26 -7.51 8.15 -4.07
C HIS A 26 -7.12 9.04 -2.89
N HIS A 27 -7.92 10.08 -2.64
CA HIS A 27 -7.79 10.93 -1.45
C HIS A 27 -8.16 10.08 -0.23
N VAL A 28 -7.16 9.51 0.43
CA VAL A 28 -7.33 8.94 1.76
C VAL A 28 -7.27 10.12 2.72
N ALA A 29 -8.38 10.42 3.39
CA ALA A 29 -8.37 11.35 4.50
C ALA A 29 -7.45 10.77 5.59
N ILE A 30 -6.24 11.32 5.72
CA ILE A 30 -5.28 10.94 6.76
C ILE A 30 -5.74 11.63 8.05
N GLY A 31 -6.58 10.95 8.82
CA GLY A 31 -6.69 11.18 10.26
C GLY A 31 -5.61 10.36 10.95
N THR A 32 -4.64 11.02 11.57
CA THR A 32 -3.43 10.43 12.19
C THR A 32 -3.76 9.38 13.26
N PRO A 33 -3.00 8.26 13.31
CA PRO A 33 -1.72 8.25 14.03
C PRO A 33 -0.56 7.54 13.28
N ALA A 34 0.68 7.91 13.64
CA ALA A 34 1.98 7.32 13.30
C ALA A 34 2.67 7.80 11.99
N ASP A 35 3.87 8.38 12.14
CA ASP A 35 4.81 8.82 11.08
C ASP A 35 5.38 7.66 10.22
N ASP A 36 4.74 6.50 10.20
CA ASP A 36 5.18 5.31 9.46
C ASP A 36 4.31 5.05 8.22
N PRO A 37 4.83 5.32 7.01
CA PRO A 37 4.15 5.03 5.75
C PRO A 37 3.72 3.57 5.59
N LEU A 38 4.45 2.61 6.17
CA LEU A 38 4.14 1.18 6.06
C LEU A 38 2.87 0.82 6.83
N THR A 39 2.75 1.28 8.08
CA THR A 39 1.55 1.12 8.91
C THR A 39 0.29 1.65 8.19
N GLY A 40 0.38 2.84 7.58
CA GLY A 40 -0.75 3.41 6.82
C GLY A 40 -1.14 2.60 5.59
N ALA A 41 -0.17 2.04 4.87
CA ALA A 41 -0.43 1.18 3.72
C ALA A 41 -1.06 -0.17 4.10
N LEU A 42 -0.63 -0.77 5.22
CA LEU A 42 -1.22 -2.01 5.75
C LEU A 42 -2.66 -1.81 6.20
N ALA A 43 -2.96 -0.71 6.91
CA ALA A 43 -4.33 -0.37 7.28
C ALA A 43 -5.25 -0.17 6.06
N ARG A 44 -4.72 0.42 4.99
CA ARG A 44 -5.44 0.57 3.73
C ARG A 44 -5.68 -0.79 3.05
N LEU A 45 -4.66 -1.65 2.98
CA LEU A 45 -4.80 -3.01 2.46
C LEU A 45 -5.89 -3.79 3.21
N ARG A 46 -5.88 -3.73 4.54
CA ARG A 46 -6.89 -4.37 5.39
C ARG A 46 -8.31 -3.88 5.08
N SER A 47 -8.47 -2.57 4.95
CA SER A 47 -9.76 -1.96 4.62
C SER A 47 -10.28 -2.43 3.25
N LEU A 48 -9.42 -2.50 2.23
CA LEU A 48 -9.78 -2.98 0.91
C LEU A 48 -10.10 -4.48 0.88
N VAL A 49 -9.40 -5.30 1.66
CA VAL A 49 -9.73 -6.72 1.82
C VAL A 49 -11.11 -6.89 2.46
N ALA A 50 -11.44 -6.10 3.47
CA ALA A 50 -12.76 -6.13 4.10
C ALA A 50 -13.87 -5.68 3.13
N GLU A 51 -13.65 -4.61 2.36
CA GLU A 51 -14.59 -4.11 1.35
C GLU A 51 -14.84 -5.14 0.21
N HIS A 52 -13.79 -5.86 -0.19
CA HIS A 52 -13.86 -6.82 -1.29
C HIS A 52 -13.92 -8.29 -0.84
N ARG A 53 -14.30 -8.54 0.43
CA ARG A 53 -14.29 -9.88 1.04
C ARG A 53 -14.99 -10.95 0.19
N ASP A 54 -16.15 -10.61 -0.38
CA ASP A 54 -16.95 -11.54 -1.21
C ASP A 54 -16.28 -11.93 -2.53
N ARG A 55 -15.26 -11.18 -2.96
CA ARG A 55 -14.51 -11.40 -4.20
C ARG A 55 -13.17 -12.07 -3.97
N ILE A 56 -12.77 -12.28 -2.72
CA ILE A 56 -11.47 -12.84 -2.34
C ILE A 56 -11.69 -14.27 -1.87
N PRO A 57 -11.22 -15.27 -2.64
CA PRO A 57 -11.14 -16.64 -2.16
C PRO A 57 -10.35 -16.68 -0.84
N GLU A 58 -10.92 -17.34 0.17
CA GLU A 58 -10.28 -17.48 1.47
C GLU A 58 -9.92 -16.15 2.15
N ALA A 59 -10.79 -15.13 2.08
CA ALA A 59 -10.55 -13.81 2.68
C ALA A 59 -10.06 -13.86 4.15
N ALA A 60 -10.55 -14.79 4.97
CA ALA A 60 -10.08 -15.00 6.34
C ALA A 60 -8.62 -15.49 6.43
N ARG A 61 -8.08 -16.14 5.41
CA ARG A 61 -6.64 -16.45 5.31
C ARG A 61 -5.83 -15.22 4.92
N VAL A 62 -6.37 -14.39 4.03
CA VAL A 62 -5.74 -13.12 3.64
C VAL A 62 -5.64 -12.18 4.85
N GLU A 63 -6.70 -12.06 5.64
CA GLU A 63 -6.70 -11.28 6.89
C GLU A 63 -5.60 -11.75 7.85
N ARG A 64 -5.45 -13.08 8.03
CA ARG A 64 -4.37 -13.65 8.86
C ARG A 64 -2.97 -13.42 8.28
N ASP A 65 -2.82 -13.50 6.95
CA ASP A 65 -1.54 -13.19 6.30
C ASP A 65 -1.20 -11.69 6.49
N ILE A 66 -2.20 -10.79 6.53
CA ILE A 66 -2.01 -9.35 6.82
C ILE A 66 -1.60 -9.15 8.28
N ASP A 67 -2.27 -9.80 9.24
CA ASP A 67 -1.88 -9.75 10.66
C ASP A 67 -0.41 -10.16 10.84
N ALA A 68 0.02 -11.23 10.16
CA ALA A 68 1.41 -11.69 10.21
C ALA A 68 2.41 -10.69 9.62
N VAL A 69 2.01 -9.91 8.60
CA VAL A 69 2.84 -8.84 8.03
C VAL A 69 2.94 -7.66 9.00
N GLU A 70 1.83 -7.28 9.63
CA GLU A 70 1.79 -6.21 10.65
C GLU A 70 2.67 -6.57 11.87
N GLU A 71 2.56 -7.81 12.36
CA GLU A 71 3.39 -8.33 13.46
C GLU A 71 4.88 -8.33 13.12
N GLU A 72 5.24 -8.81 11.93
CA GLU A 72 6.63 -8.87 11.47
C GLU A 72 7.21 -7.45 11.29
N ALA A 73 6.46 -6.55 10.64
CA ALA A 73 6.89 -5.17 10.40
C ALA A 73 7.04 -4.35 11.70
N ALA A 74 6.25 -4.65 12.73
CA ALA A 74 6.36 -4.03 14.04
C ALA A 74 7.45 -4.66 14.92
N GLY A 75 8.07 -5.75 14.48
CA GLY A 75 9.16 -6.42 15.17
C GLY A 75 10.42 -5.56 15.26
N PRO A 76 11.32 -5.84 16.22
CA PRO A 76 12.57 -5.08 16.39
C PRO A 76 13.61 -5.30 15.28
N ASP A 77 13.48 -6.40 14.52
CA ASP A 77 14.34 -6.77 13.39
C ASP A 77 13.48 -7.47 12.32
N PRO A 78 12.72 -6.72 11.51
CA PRO A 78 11.80 -7.27 10.54
C PRO A 78 12.54 -8.00 9.41
N ASP A 79 12.17 -9.25 9.14
CA ASP A 79 12.73 -10.07 8.06
C ASP A 79 12.07 -9.71 6.70
N PRO A 80 12.80 -9.07 5.77
CA PRO A 80 12.26 -8.66 4.49
C PRO A 80 11.83 -9.84 3.61
N ASP A 81 12.48 -11.00 3.71
CA ASP A 81 12.11 -12.18 2.93
C ASP A 81 10.82 -12.80 3.45
N ARG A 82 10.63 -12.83 4.78
CA ARG A 82 9.37 -13.27 5.40
C ARG A 82 8.21 -12.35 5.02
N LEU A 83 8.44 -11.04 4.98
CA LEU A 83 7.45 -10.04 4.54
C LEU A 83 7.10 -10.21 3.05
N ARG A 84 8.10 -10.36 2.18
CA ARG A 84 7.90 -10.61 0.73
C ARG A 84 7.12 -11.90 0.48
N ASP A 85 7.43 -12.95 1.23
CA ASP A 85 6.74 -14.24 1.17
C ASP A 85 5.26 -14.11 1.54
N ALA A 86 4.95 -13.38 2.62
CA ALA A 86 3.58 -13.13 3.02
C ALA A 86 2.80 -12.31 1.99
N LEU A 87 3.39 -11.23 1.47
CA LEU A 87 2.77 -10.42 0.42
C LEU A 87 2.52 -11.19 -0.87
N ARG A 88 3.41 -12.10 -1.26
CA ARG A 88 3.20 -12.98 -2.41
C ARG A 88 1.98 -13.87 -2.20
N ARG A 89 1.85 -14.48 -1.02
CA ARG A 89 0.69 -15.32 -0.66
C ARG A 89 -0.61 -14.53 -0.66
N ILE A 90 -0.60 -13.28 -0.19
CA ILE A 90 -1.75 -12.37 -0.25
C ILE A 90 -2.09 -12.08 -1.72
N GLY A 91 -1.10 -11.64 -2.51
CA GLY A 91 -1.25 -11.29 -3.93
C GLY A 91 -1.91 -12.39 -4.77
N LEU A 92 -1.51 -13.65 -4.55
CA LEU A 92 -2.09 -14.81 -5.24
C LEU A 92 -3.59 -14.99 -4.95
N ARG A 93 -4.04 -14.65 -3.74
CA ARG A 93 -5.45 -14.81 -3.33
C ARG A 93 -6.32 -13.62 -3.72
N VAL A 94 -5.74 -12.43 -3.77
CA VAL A 94 -6.49 -11.20 -4.08
C VAL A 94 -6.48 -10.84 -5.57
N ALA A 95 -5.92 -11.68 -6.44
CA ALA A 95 -5.77 -11.41 -7.88
C ALA A 95 -7.08 -11.04 -8.60
N ALA A 96 -8.23 -11.51 -8.12
CA ALA A 96 -9.56 -11.20 -8.67
C ALA A 96 -10.11 -9.81 -8.24
N ALA A 97 -9.43 -9.13 -7.32
CA ALA A 97 -9.80 -7.83 -6.76
C ALA A 97 -8.71 -6.79 -7.07
N ALA A 98 -8.78 -6.18 -8.26
CA ALA A 98 -7.78 -5.22 -8.75
C ALA A 98 -7.42 -4.08 -7.76
N PRO A 99 -8.36 -3.49 -7.00
CA PRO A 99 -8.03 -2.48 -5.99
C PRO A 99 -7.12 -3.03 -4.87
N VAL A 100 -7.32 -4.29 -4.47
CA VAL A 100 -6.54 -4.96 -3.43
C VAL A 100 -5.15 -5.30 -3.96
N VAL A 101 -5.04 -5.74 -5.21
CA VAL A 101 -3.74 -6.01 -5.87
C VAL A 101 -2.87 -4.74 -5.89
N SER A 102 -3.46 -3.58 -6.19
CA SER A 102 -2.74 -2.30 -6.15
C SER A 102 -2.17 -2.03 -4.75
N ALA A 103 -3.00 -2.18 -3.71
CA ALA A 103 -2.56 -1.96 -2.33
C ALA A 103 -1.46 -2.93 -1.87
N VAL A 104 -1.50 -4.20 -2.32
CA VAL A 104 -0.40 -5.15 -2.06
C VAL A 104 0.92 -4.69 -2.68
N ASN A 105 0.88 -4.12 -3.88
CA ASN A 105 2.08 -3.60 -4.54
C ASN A 105 2.63 -2.36 -3.82
N ASP A 106 1.74 -1.45 -3.37
CA ASP A 106 2.14 -0.27 -2.59
C ASP A 106 2.88 -0.69 -1.30
N VAL A 107 2.36 -1.69 -0.59
CA VAL A 107 3.01 -2.23 0.62
C VAL A 107 4.36 -2.89 0.28
N ARG A 108 4.45 -3.64 -0.83
CA ARG A 108 5.71 -4.26 -1.26
C ARG A 108 6.79 -3.21 -1.54
N GLU A 109 6.45 -2.15 -2.26
CA GLU A 109 7.38 -1.06 -2.59
C GLU A 109 7.88 -0.36 -1.32
N LEU A 110 7.01 -0.16 -0.33
CA LEU A 110 7.39 0.40 0.95
C LEU A 110 8.38 -0.49 1.71
N ILE A 111 8.15 -1.81 1.74
CA ILE A 111 9.08 -2.76 2.35
C ILE A 111 10.43 -2.74 1.64
N GLU A 112 10.46 -2.80 0.31
CA GLU A 112 11.71 -2.75 -0.47
C GLU A 112 12.50 -1.45 -0.24
N ARG A 113 11.82 -0.34 0.02
CA ARG A 113 12.44 0.94 0.30
C ARG A 113 12.96 1.07 1.74
N LEU A 114 12.27 0.47 2.70
CA LEU A 114 12.59 0.59 4.14
C LEU A 114 13.55 -0.51 4.61
N LEU A 115 13.52 -1.68 3.97
CA LEU A 115 14.28 -2.89 4.35
C LEU A 115 15.06 -3.40 3.11
N PRO A 116 16.29 -2.88 2.87
CA PRO A 116 17.11 -3.27 1.72
C PRO A 116 17.70 -4.68 1.82
#